data_AF-A0A7Z0TQ57-F1
#
_entry.id   AF-A0A7Z0TQ57-F1
#
_cell.length_a   1.000
_cell.length_b   1.000
_cell.length_c   1.000
_cell.angle_alpha   90.00
_cell.angle_beta   90.00
_cell.angle_gamma   90.00
#
_symmetry.space_group_name_H-M   'P 1'
#
loop_
_entity.id
_entity.type
_entity.pdbx_description
1 polymer ?
#
loop_
_entity_poly.entity_id
_entity_poly.type
_entity_poly.pdbx_seq_one_letter_code
_entity_poly.pdbx_strand_id
1 'polypeptide(L)'
;MAKLTKNVFISHIHEDDAGLGQLKDLLAKNGMDIRDSSINSSNPNNAKSEDYIKDQILAPQIKWAGTLVVYVSPLTKDSEWVNWEIEYAAQQGKHIVGVWEQGAQECELPEALLEYGDAMVGWHGNSIVDAIVSGTDGWEKPDGSPTAAVSLKRHPC
;
A
#
# COMPACT_ATOMS: atom_id res chain seq x y z
N MET A 1 18.14 17.60 -10.20
CA MET A 1 17.69 16.31 -9.62
C MET A 1 16.52 15.82 -10.45
N ALA A 2 16.62 14.67 -11.11
CA ALA A 2 15.48 14.10 -11.83
C ALA A 2 14.45 13.65 -10.79
N LYS A 3 13.25 14.22 -10.81
CA LYS A 3 12.14 13.72 -9.99
C LYS A 3 11.74 12.35 -10.53
N LEU A 4 11.69 11.35 -9.67
CA LEU A 4 11.24 10.02 -10.07
C LEU A 4 9.72 9.96 -9.96
N THR A 5 9.02 9.70 -11.07
CA THR A 5 7.55 9.57 -11.05
C THR A 5 7.15 8.10 -11.12
N LYS A 6 6.33 7.64 -10.17
CA LYS A 6 5.81 6.27 -10.12
C LYS A 6 4.28 6.26 -10.00
N ASN A 7 3.67 5.30 -10.68
CA ASN A 7 2.25 5.02 -10.54
C ASN A 7 2.08 4.03 -9.38
N VAL A 8 1.37 4.43 -8.35
CA VAL A 8 1.14 3.61 -7.15
C VAL A 8 -0.33 3.55 -6.84
N PHE A 9 -0.76 2.44 -6.28
CA PHE A 9 -2.12 2.31 -5.77
C PHE A 9 -2.03 2.32 -4.25
N ILE A 10 -2.62 3.31 -3.58
CA ILE A 10 -2.56 3.40 -2.12
C ILE A 10 -3.86 2.83 -1.53
N SER A 11 -3.78 1.61 -1.02
CA SER A 11 -4.86 0.97 -0.25
C SER A 11 -4.89 1.58 1.15
N HIS A 12 -6.03 2.15 1.54
CA HIS A 12 -6.25 2.84 2.82
C HIS A 12 -7.75 2.81 3.15
N ILE A 13 -8.10 2.97 4.42
CA ILE A 13 -9.50 3.20 4.83
C ILE A 13 -9.83 4.69 4.76
N HIS A 14 -11.12 5.03 4.60
CA HIS A 14 -11.55 6.43 4.46
C HIS A 14 -11.12 7.33 5.65
N GLU A 15 -10.98 6.75 6.84
CA GLU A 15 -10.53 7.46 8.04
C GLU A 15 -9.08 7.99 7.92
N ASP A 16 -8.29 7.37 7.04
CA ASP A 16 -6.85 7.65 6.87
C ASP A 16 -6.53 8.62 5.73
N ASP A 17 -7.55 9.25 5.12
CA ASP A 17 -7.36 10.19 4.00
C ASP A 17 -6.46 11.39 4.37
N ALA A 18 -6.49 11.78 5.65
CA ALA A 18 -5.57 12.80 6.17
C ALA A 18 -4.09 12.36 6.09
N GLY A 19 -3.81 11.06 6.30
CA GLY A 19 -2.47 10.47 6.21
C GLY A 19 -1.95 10.41 4.78
N LEU A 20 -2.82 10.21 3.79
CA LEU A 20 -2.43 10.19 2.37
C LEU A 20 -1.78 11.51 1.91
N GLY A 21 -2.36 12.65 2.30
CA GLY A 21 -1.81 13.96 1.97
C GLY A 21 -0.38 14.11 2.51
N GLN A 22 -0.17 13.69 3.75
CA GLN A 22 1.14 13.74 4.39
C GLN A 22 2.15 12.76 3.74
N LEU A 23 1.69 11.57 3.32
CA LEU A 23 2.51 10.58 2.62
C LEU A 23 3.00 11.13 1.28
N LYS A 24 2.10 11.74 0.49
CA LYS A 24 2.44 12.38 -0.78
C LYS A 24 3.45 13.51 -0.58
N ASP A 25 3.23 14.37 0.41
CA ASP A 25 4.15 15.45 0.76
C ASP A 25 5.53 14.91 1.19
N LEU A 26 5.55 13.84 1.97
CA LEU A 26 6.77 13.18 2.43
C LEU A 26 7.57 12.65 1.23
N LEU A 27 6.93 11.95 0.30
CA LEU A 27 7.58 11.43 -0.91
C LEU A 27 8.07 12.56 -1.82
N ALA A 28 7.26 13.60 -2.01
CA ALA A 28 7.62 14.78 -2.79
C ALA A 28 8.85 15.50 -2.23
N LYS A 29 8.96 15.61 -0.89
CA LYS A 29 10.15 16.15 -0.21
C LYS A 29 11.40 15.30 -0.42
N ASN A 30 11.24 14.00 -0.59
CA ASN A 30 12.33 13.07 -0.90
C ASN A 30 12.60 12.92 -2.41
N GLY A 31 12.01 13.79 -3.25
CA GLY A 31 12.30 13.85 -4.68
C GLY A 31 11.55 12.83 -5.52
N MET A 32 10.56 12.13 -4.94
CA MET A 32 9.66 11.21 -5.65
C MET A 32 8.29 11.84 -5.84
N ASP A 33 7.76 11.75 -7.05
CA ASP A 33 6.37 12.08 -7.34
C ASP A 33 5.57 10.79 -7.51
N ILE A 34 4.46 10.67 -6.79
CA ILE A 34 3.59 9.50 -6.89
C ILE A 34 2.27 9.88 -7.50
N ARG A 35 1.80 9.06 -8.44
CA ARG A 35 0.45 9.16 -8.97
C ARG A 35 -0.39 8.09 -8.30
N ASP A 36 -1.25 8.53 -7.37
CA ASP A 36 -2.18 7.65 -6.70
C ASP A 36 -3.42 7.42 -7.56
N SER A 37 -3.76 6.16 -7.71
CA SER A 37 -4.97 5.67 -8.37
C SER A 37 -5.98 5.14 -7.35
N SER A 38 -5.88 5.55 -6.08
CA SER A 38 -6.77 5.09 -5.02
C SER A 38 -8.16 5.70 -5.18
N ILE A 39 -9.18 4.94 -4.79
CA ILE A 39 -10.57 5.39 -4.85
C ILE A 39 -11.01 5.70 -3.44
N ASN A 40 -11.20 6.99 -3.15
CA ASN A 40 -11.89 7.39 -1.93
C ASN A 40 -13.38 7.03 -2.10
N SER A 41 -13.97 6.41 -1.07
CA SER A 41 -15.38 6.01 -0.99
C SER A 41 -16.40 7.14 -1.19
N SER A 42 -15.93 8.37 -1.40
CA SER A 42 -16.68 9.60 -1.68
C SER A 42 -17.59 9.58 -2.93
N ASN A 43 -17.63 8.51 -3.73
CA ASN A 43 -18.65 8.33 -4.76
C ASN A 43 -19.49 7.06 -4.52
N PRO A 44 -20.50 7.12 -3.63
CA PRO A 44 -21.58 6.13 -3.58
C PRO A 44 -22.52 6.31 -4.79
N ASN A 45 -21.98 6.48 -6.00
CA ASN A 45 -22.77 6.58 -7.21
C ASN A 45 -23.22 5.17 -7.62
N ASN A 46 -24.29 4.71 -6.96
CA ASN A 46 -25.32 3.81 -7.49
C ASN A 46 -24.90 2.45 -8.09
N ALA A 47 -23.64 2.03 -7.95
CA ALA A 47 -23.19 0.71 -8.33
C ALA A 47 -23.66 -0.29 -7.26
N LYS A 48 -24.78 -0.98 -7.54
CA LYS A 48 -25.46 -1.91 -6.61
C LYS A 48 -24.67 -3.21 -6.28
N SER A 49 -23.42 -3.34 -6.71
CA SER A 49 -22.60 -4.54 -6.46
C SER A 49 -21.16 -4.16 -6.18
N GLU A 50 -20.66 -4.55 -5.02
CA GLU A 50 -19.26 -4.38 -4.61
C GLU A 50 -18.30 -5.05 -5.61
N ASP A 51 -18.68 -6.22 -6.13
CA ASP A 51 -17.95 -6.93 -7.17
C ASP A 51 -17.75 -6.08 -8.43
N TYR A 52 -18.75 -5.28 -8.81
CA TYR A 52 -18.62 -4.40 -9.96
C TYR A 52 -17.57 -3.32 -9.73
N ILE A 53 -17.52 -2.74 -8.52
CA ILE A 53 -16.53 -1.72 -8.18
C ILE A 53 -15.12 -2.33 -8.19
N LYS A 54 -15.00 -3.52 -7.60
CA LYS A 54 -13.77 -4.31 -7.57
C LYS A 54 -13.25 -4.61 -8.99
N ASP A 55 -14.08 -5.16 -9.86
CA ASP A 55 -13.67 -5.55 -11.21
C ASP A 55 -13.54 -4.40 -12.21
N GLN A 56 -14.42 -3.39 -12.13
CA GLN A 56 -14.47 -2.32 -13.14
C GLN A 56 -13.66 -1.10 -12.76
N ILE A 57 -13.36 -0.90 -11.47
CA ILE A 57 -12.68 0.29 -11.01
C ILE A 57 -11.37 -0.07 -10.31
N LEU A 58 -11.38 -0.90 -9.26
CA LEU A 58 -10.15 -1.22 -8.53
C LEU A 58 -9.17 -2.05 -9.38
N ALA A 59 -9.64 -3.10 -10.02
CA ALA A 59 -8.81 -3.96 -10.88
C ALA A 59 -8.02 -3.19 -11.96
N PRO A 60 -8.62 -2.29 -12.76
CA PRO A 60 -7.85 -1.49 -13.72
C PRO A 60 -6.91 -0.48 -13.05
N GLN A 61 -7.26 0.09 -11.89
CA GLN A 61 -6.38 1.00 -11.15
C GLN A 61 -5.13 0.25 -10.63
N ILE A 62 -5.31 -0.93 -10.03
CA ILE A 62 -4.22 -1.80 -9.56
C ILE A 62 -3.37 -2.28 -10.74
N LYS A 63 -3.98 -2.61 -11.88
CA LYS A 63 -3.24 -2.97 -13.10
C LYS A 63 -2.41 -1.83 -13.64
N TRP A 64 -2.93 -0.60 -13.60
CA TRP A 64 -2.22 0.61 -14.02
C TRP A 64 -1.08 1.01 -13.06
N ALA A 65 -1.28 0.77 -11.77
CA ALA A 65 -0.24 0.94 -10.77
C ALA A 65 0.88 -0.10 -10.95
N GLY A 66 2.12 0.35 -10.76
CA GLY A 66 3.29 -0.54 -10.73
C GLY A 66 3.47 -1.22 -9.38
N THR A 67 3.07 -0.51 -8.31
CA THR A 67 3.27 -0.90 -6.92
C THR A 67 1.99 -0.64 -6.13
N LEU A 68 1.58 -1.60 -5.31
CA LEU A 68 0.53 -1.44 -4.31
C LEU A 68 1.19 -0.96 -3.01
N VAL A 69 0.73 0.16 -2.49
CA VAL A 69 1.14 0.69 -1.19
C VAL A 69 -0.03 0.50 -0.23
N VAL A 70 0.17 -0.21 0.86
CA VAL A 70 -0.87 -0.45 1.86
C VAL A 70 -0.59 0.44 3.05
N TYR A 71 -1.48 1.38 3.30
CA TYR A 71 -1.41 2.24 4.48
C TYR A 71 -1.94 1.45 5.67
N VAL A 72 -1.05 1.16 6.62
CA VAL A 72 -1.36 0.30 7.76
C VAL A 72 -1.67 1.16 8.99
N SER A 73 -2.96 1.23 9.30
CA SER A 73 -3.51 1.76 10.55
C SER A 73 -4.11 0.62 11.40
N PRO A 74 -4.33 0.82 12.72
CA PRO A 74 -4.92 -0.19 13.59
C PRO A 74 -6.29 -0.73 13.13
N LEU A 75 -7.02 0.03 12.32
CA LEU A 75 -8.33 -0.32 11.78
C LEU A 75 -8.26 -0.99 10.41
N THR A 76 -7.12 -0.90 9.73
CA THR A 76 -6.93 -1.44 8.37
C THR A 76 -7.09 -2.97 8.34
N LYS A 77 -6.72 -3.66 9.42
CA LYS A 77 -6.80 -5.13 9.53
C LYS A 77 -8.21 -5.70 9.37
N ASP A 78 -9.23 -4.94 9.76
CA ASP A 78 -10.63 -5.36 9.74
C ASP A 78 -11.30 -5.03 8.39
N SER A 79 -10.56 -4.44 7.44
CA SER A 79 -11.08 -4.04 6.13
C SER A 79 -10.97 -5.16 5.08
N GLU A 80 -12.10 -5.77 4.75
CA GLU A 80 -12.19 -6.77 3.68
C GLU A 80 -11.81 -6.21 2.30
N TRP A 81 -12.02 -4.91 2.09
CA TRP A 81 -11.63 -4.23 0.86
C TRP A 81 -10.11 -4.19 0.69
N VAL A 82 -9.38 -3.85 1.75
CA VAL A 82 -7.91 -3.81 1.75
C VAL A 82 -7.35 -5.20 1.49
N ASN A 83 -7.88 -6.22 2.16
CA ASN A 83 -7.48 -7.61 1.91
C ASN A 83 -7.67 -8.01 0.45
N TRP A 84 -8.83 -7.72 -0.13
CA TRP A 84 -9.11 -8.03 -1.53
C TRP A 84 -8.17 -7.30 -2.49
N GLU A 85 -7.84 -6.03 -2.24
CA GLU A 85 -6.91 -5.27 -3.08
C GLU A 85 -5.50 -5.86 -3.07
N ILE A 86 -5.03 -6.30 -1.90
CA ILE A 86 -3.75 -6.98 -1.72
C ILE A 86 -3.72 -8.31 -2.46
N GLU A 87 -4.75 -9.14 -2.26
CA GLU A 87 -4.89 -10.43 -2.95
C GLU A 87 -4.90 -10.24 -4.47
N TYR A 88 -5.66 -9.27 -4.96
CA TYR A 88 -5.73 -8.99 -6.39
C TYR A 88 -4.39 -8.51 -6.94
N ALA A 89 -3.71 -7.59 -6.24
CA ALA A 89 -2.39 -7.12 -6.62
C ALA A 89 -1.36 -8.25 -6.66
N ALA A 90 -1.40 -9.15 -5.67
CA ALA A 90 -0.55 -10.33 -5.60
C ALA A 90 -0.80 -11.28 -6.78
N GLN A 91 -2.07 -11.53 -7.12
CA GLN A 91 -2.44 -12.31 -8.30
C GLN A 91 -1.94 -11.68 -9.61
N GLN A 92 -1.87 -10.35 -9.67
CA GLN A 92 -1.31 -9.61 -10.81
C GLN A 92 0.24 -9.54 -10.77
N GLY A 93 0.90 -10.13 -9.77
CA GLY A 93 2.35 -10.10 -9.58
C GLY A 93 2.88 -8.68 -9.33
N LYS A 94 2.07 -7.82 -8.69
CA LYS A 94 2.46 -6.46 -8.33
C LYS A 94 3.29 -6.47 -7.07
N HIS A 95 4.19 -5.49 -6.97
CA HIS A 95 4.96 -5.30 -5.75
C HIS A 95 4.08 -4.68 -4.66
N ILE A 96 4.02 -5.30 -3.49
CA ILE A 96 3.15 -4.88 -2.37
C ILE A 96 4.03 -4.35 -1.23
N VAL A 97 3.86 -3.08 -0.90
CA VAL A 97 4.62 -2.38 0.14
C VAL A 97 3.68 -1.88 1.23
N GLY A 98 3.78 -2.42 2.43
CA GLY A 98 3.14 -1.89 3.62
C GLY A 98 3.87 -0.65 4.15
N VAL A 99 3.12 0.38 4.53
CA VAL A 99 3.63 1.60 5.17
C VAL A 99 2.88 1.82 6.46
N TRP A 100 3.61 1.88 7.57
CA TRP A 100 3.03 2.20 8.87
C TRP A 100 2.49 3.63 8.92
N GLU A 101 1.31 3.81 9.50
CA GLU A 101 0.74 5.12 9.81
C GLU A 101 1.67 5.94 10.73
N GLN A 102 1.64 7.27 10.57
CA GLN A 102 2.44 8.17 11.38
C GLN A 102 2.04 8.11 12.86
N GLY A 103 2.91 7.53 13.69
CA GLY A 103 2.65 7.39 15.13
C GLY A 103 1.81 6.17 15.49
N ALA A 104 1.52 5.29 14.53
CA ALA A 104 0.99 3.97 14.84
C ALA A 104 2.00 3.17 15.66
N GLN A 105 1.50 2.48 16.68
CA GLN A 105 2.26 1.45 17.39
C GLN A 105 2.17 0.14 16.60
N GLU A 106 3.07 -0.84 16.86
CA GLU A 106 2.97 -2.18 16.25
C GLU A 106 1.53 -2.70 16.40
N CYS A 107 0.77 -2.62 15.31
CA CYS A 107 -0.61 -3.05 15.24
C CYS A 107 -0.71 -4.30 14.36
N GLU A 108 -1.83 -5.00 14.51
CA GLU A 108 -2.06 -6.21 13.73
C GLU A 108 -2.21 -5.86 12.25
N LEU A 109 -1.50 -6.62 11.42
CA LEU A 109 -1.51 -6.45 9.98
C LEU A 109 -2.67 -7.24 9.36
N PRO A 110 -3.22 -6.78 8.23
CA PRO A 110 -4.17 -7.57 7.46
C PRO A 110 -3.54 -8.91 7.06
N GLU A 111 -4.29 -10.00 7.13
CA GLU A 111 -3.79 -11.34 6.80
C GLU A 111 -3.23 -11.40 5.37
N ALA A 112 -3.89 -10.72 4.42
CA ALA A 112 -3.43 -10.65 3.04
C ALA A 112 -2.05 -9.96 2.94
N LEU A 113 -1.79 -8.93 3.75
CA LEU A 113 -0.48 -8.27 3.78
C LEU A 113 0.60 -9.18 4.35
N LEU A 114 0.27 -9.96 5.39
CA LEU A 114 1.19 -10.96 5.95
C LEU A 114 1.52 -12.08 4.96
N GLU A 115 0.56 -12.45 4.11
CA GLU A 115 0.74 -13.53 3.14
C GLU A 115 1.42 -13.07 1.85
N TYR A 116 1.09 -11.88 1.34
CA TYR A 116 1.52 -11.39 0.02
C TYR A 116 2.40 -10.14 0.05
N GLY A 117 2.58 -9.47 1.19
CA GLY A 117 3.33 -8.23 1.29
C GLY A 117 4.83 -8.44 1.08
N ASP A 118 5.43 -7.78 0.09
CA ASP A 118 6.86 -7.92 -0.21
C ASP A 118 7.74 -7.15 0.80
N ALA A 119 7.29 -5.97 1.19
CA ALA A 119 8.01 -5.09 2.11
C ALA A 119 7.06 -4.43 3.09
N MET A 120 7.59 -4.08 4.27
CA MET A 120 6.91 -3.28 5.27
C MET A 120 7.91 -2.23 5.78
N VAL A 121 7.54 -0.95 5.71
CA VAL A 121 8.44 0.15 6.09
C VAL A 121 7.78 1.11 7.06
N GLY A 122 8.60 1.69 7.94
CA GLY A 122 8.17 2.77 8.83
C GLY A 122 7.77 4.04 8.08
N TRP A 123 7.24 5.03 8.81
CA TRP A 123 6.92 6.36 8.28
C TRP A 123 8.20 7.20 8.03
N HIS A 124 9.03 6.74 7.11
CA HIS A 124 10.30 7.35 6.72
C HIS A 124 10.36 7.50 5.21
N GLY A 125 10.38 8.75 4.73
CA GLY A 125 10.26 9.02 3.29
C GLY A 125 11.35 8.35 2.44
N ASN A 126 12.57 8.23 2.95
CA ASN A 126 13.64 7.49 2.26
C ASN A 126 13.35 5.99 2.19
N SER A 127 12.90 5.36 3.29
CA SER A 127 12.57 3.92 3.32
C SER A 127 11.39 3.62 2.37
N ILE A 128 10.36 4.47 2.37
CA ILE A 128 9.20 4.31 1.49
C ILE A 128 9.61 4.49 0.02
N VAL A 129 10.42 5.49 -0.29
CA VAL A 129 10.96 5.69 -1.64
C VAL A 129 11.77 4.47 -2.07
N ASP A 130 12.64 3.95 -1.21
CA ASP A 130 13.49 2.80 -1.52
C ASP A 130 12.65 1.53 -1.73
N ALA A 131 11.67 1.26 -0.87
CA ALA A 131 10.75 0.14 -1.04
C ALA A 131 9.98 0.22 -2.37
N ILE A 132 9.50 1.40 -2.77
CA ILE A 132 8.78 1.58 -4.04
C ILE A 132 9.71 1.48 -5.27
N VAL A 133 10.97 1.90 -5.17
CA VAL A 133 11.88 2.04 -6.33
C VAL A 133 12.81 0.86 -6.49
N SER A 134 13.49 0.51 -5.41
CA SER A 134 14.50 -0.55 -5.37
C SER A 134 13.84 -1.91 -5.24
N GLY A 135 12.59 -1.98 -4.80
CA GLY A 135 11.93 -3.25 -4.49
C GLY A 135 12.63 -3.95 -3.33
N THR A 136 13.13 -3.19 -2.37
CA THR A 136 13.87 -3.73 -1.23
C THR A 136 12.90 -4.54 -0.38
N ASP A 137 13.06 -5.85 -0.42
CA ASP A 137 12.32 -6.78 0.44
C ASP A 137 12.83 -6.64 1.87
N GLY A 138 12.14 -5.82 2.66
CA GLY A 138 12.52 -5.52 4.03
C GLY A 138 11.27 -5.32 4.87
N TRP A 139 11.25 -5.93 6.04
CA TRP A 139 10.20 -5.70 7.03
C TRP A 139 10.82 -4.87 8.15
N GLU A 140 10.33 -3.66 8.33
CA GLU A 140 10.69 -2.74 9.40
C GLU A 140 9.51 -2.58 10.34
N LYS A 141 9.84 -2.37 11.60
CA LYS A 141 8.88 -1.95 12.62
C LYS A 141 8.56 -0.45 12.46
N PRO A 142 7.49 0.05 13.10
CA PRO A 142 7.19 1.48 13.14
C PRO A 142 8.33 2.35 13.67
N ASP A 143 9.23 1.79 14.50
CA ASP A 143 10.41 2.47 15.03
C ASP A 143 11.62 2.51 14.06
N GLY A 144 11.47 1.91 12.87
CA GLY A 144 12.53 1.80 11.87
C GLY A 144 13.55 0.70 12.15
N SER A 145 13.34 -0.15 13.17
CA SER A 145 14.18 -1.31 13.42
C SER A 145 13.81 -2.46 12.48
N PRO A 146 14.80 -3.23 11.98
CA PRO A 146 14.53 -4.37 11.10
C PRO A 146 13.83 -5.49 11.88
N THR A 147 12.71 -5.95 11.33
CA THR A 147 11.95 -7.10 11.83
C THR A 147 12.57 -8.40 11.33
N ALA A 148 12.39 -9.50 12.08
CA ALA A 148 12.85 -10.82 11.63
C ALA A 148 12.21 -11.16 10.28
N ALA A 149 13.01 -11.69 9.35
CA ALA A 149 12.60 -12.00 7.99
C ALA A 149 11.30 -12.82 7.99
N VAL A 150 10.20 -12.21 7.56
CA VAL A 150 8.93 -12.90 7.41
C VAL A 150 9.10 -13.87 6.24
N SER A 151 8.73 -15.13 6.46
CA SER A 151 8.79 -16.16 5.41
C SER A 151 7.68 -15.90 4.40
N LEU A 152 7.91 -14.97 3.48
CA LEU A 152 6.99 -14.69 2.40
C LEU A 152 6.88 -15.92 1.51
N LYS A 153 5.65 -16.40 1.29
CA LYS A 153 5.37 -17.45 0.32
C LYS A 153 5.56 -16.86 -1.07
N ARG A 154 6.81 -16.77 -1.53
CA ARG A 154 7.08 -16.50 -2.94
C ARG A 154 6.61 -17.72 -3.72
N HIS A 155 5.45 -17.60 -4.37
CA HIS A 155 5.04 -18.59 -5.34
C HIS A 155 6.06 -18.57 -6.49
N PRO A 156 6.83 -19.66 -6.68
CA PRO A 156 7.79 -19.71 -7.78
C PRO A 156 7.01 -19.70 -9.09
N CYS A 157 7.43 -18.82 -9.98
CA CYS A 157 7.04 -18.79 -11.39
C CYS A 157 7.41 -20.10 -12.11
#